data_AF-I1INW6-F1
#
_entry.id   AF-I1INW6-F1
#
_cell.length_a   1.000
_cell.length_b   1.000
_cell.length_c   1.000
_cell.angle_alpha   90.00
_cell.angle_beta   90.00
_cell.angle_gamma   90.00
#
_symmetry.space_group_name_H-M   'P 1'
#
loop_
_entity.id
_entity.type
_entity.pdbx_description
1 polymer ?
#
loop_
_entity_poly.entity_id
_entity_poly.type
_entity_poly.pdbx_seq_one_letter_code
_entity_poly.pdbx_strand_id
1 'polypeptide(L)'
;MHDPVNALSVSGSQIEPGHGVKPKKKPDDSTQLAVMVRCPCRNSMATGSMIKCDNPQCNVWQHVDCVIIPKEPGDSVPPELPSSFYCDMCRISRADPFWVTINHPLLPAAITPSIAALDG
;
A
#
# COMPACT_ATOMS: atom_id res chain seq x y z
N MET A 1 42.09 27.67 39.70
CA MET A 1 41.75 29.10 39.86
C MET A 1 40.42 29.33 39.16
N HIS A 2 39.55 30.12 39.80
CA HIS A 2 38.19 30.55 39.41
C HIS A 2 37.01 29.69 39.91
N ASP A 3 36.59 29.99 41.13
CA ASP A 3 35.20 30.31 41.51
C ASP A 3 35.01 31.85 41.35
N PRO A 4 33.79 32.48 41.38
CA PRO A 4 32.61 32.05 42.15
C PRO A 4 31.19 32.41 41.61
N VAL A 5 30.18 31.99 42.39
CA VAL A 5 28.90 32.68 42.69
C VAL A 5 27.81 32.71 41.59
N ASN A 6 26.68 32.03 41.83
CA ASN A 6 25.55 32.69 42.50
C ASN A 6 24.52 31.69 43.03
N ALA A 7 24.22 31.80 44.33
CA ALA A 7 23.10 31.14 44.98
C ALA A 7 21.91 32.11 44.97
N LEU A 8 20.73 31.62 44.59
CA LEU A 8 19.45 32.25 44.93
C LEU A 8 18.41 31.14 45.02
N SER A 9 18.14 30.74 46.25
CA SER A 9 16.95 29.97 46.62
C SER A 9 15.74 30.91 46.56
N VAL A 10 14.66 30.49 45.90
CA VAL A 10 13.32 30.99 46.22
C VAL A 10 12.41 29.79 46.47
N SER A 11 11.89 29.73 47.69
CA SER A 11 10.89 28.74 48.12
C SER A 11 9.50 29.20 47.74
N GLY A 12 8.66 28.22 47.38
CA GLY A 12 7.21 28.30 47.35
C GLY A 12 6.66 27.57 46.13
N SER A 13 5.61 26.76 46.15
CA SER A 13 4.68 26.32 47.17
C SER A 13 3.73 25.36 46.45
N GLN A 14 3.22 24.33 47.15
CA GLN A 14 1.85 23.78 47.00
C GLN A 14 1.56 22.76 45.85
N ILE A 15 1.38 21.49 46.29
CA ILE A 15 0.34 20.47 45.97
C ILE A 15 -0.09 20.16 44.51
N GLU A 16 0.11 18.90 44.08
CA GLU A 16 -0.94 17.85 43.96
C GLU A 16 -0.35 16.56 43.31
N PRO A 17 -0.72 15.34 43.75
CA PRO A 17 -0.17 14.08 43.27
C PRO A 17 -0.85 13.64 41.94
N GLY A 18 -0.26 14.03 40.82
CA GLY A 18 -0.63 13.54 39.50
C GLY A 18 -0.17 12.10 39.28
N HIS A 19 -1.14 11.18 39.24
CA HIS A 19 -0.98 9.76 38.88
C HIS A 19 -0.02 9.58 37.69
N GLY A 20 1.19 9.09 37.98
CA GLY A 20 2.22 8.80 37.00
C GLY A 20 1.82 7.60 36.14
N VAL A 21 0.98 7.82 35.13
CA VAL A 21 0.85 6.89 34.01
C VAL A 21 2.12 7.07 33.19
N LYS A 22 3.15 6.28 33.51
CA LYS A 22 4.27 6.04 32.59
C LYS A 22 3.65 5.80 31.21
N PRO A 23 3.97 6.59 30.18
CA PRO A 23 3.70 6.18 28.82
C PRO A 23 4.49 4.90 28.64
N LYS A 24 3.77 3.78 28.67
CA LYS A 24 4.28 2.48 28.28
C LYS A 24 4.57 2.66 26.80
N LYS A 25 5.77 3.15 26.49
CA LYS A 25 6.37 3.09 25.16
C LYS A 25 6.26 1.63 24.79
N LYS A 26 5.23 1.29 24.02
CA LYS A 26 5.17 0.03 23.32
C LYS A 26 6.47 -0.02 22.52
N PRO A 27 7.20 -1.15 22.55
CA PRO A 27 8.38 -1.27 21.71
C PRO A 27 7.94 -0.96 20.29
N ASP A 28 8.62 0.03 19.71
CA ASP A 28 8.70 0.24 18.28
C ASP A 28 9.40 -1.00 17.71
N ASP A 29 8.62 -2.07 17.58
CA ASP A 29 9.10 -3.36 17.11
C ASP A 29 8.70 -3.51 15.65
N SER A 30 9.74 -3.70 14.86
CA SER A 30 9.72 -3.94 13.43
C SER A 30 9.27 -2.75 12.61
N THR A 31 10.30 -2.04 12.14
CA THR A 31 10.44 -1.70 10.71
C THR A 31 10.29 -2.99 9.87
N GLN A 32 9.12 -3.63 9.92
CA GLN A 32 8.69 -4.56 8.90
C GLN A 32 8.64 -3.68 7.66
N LEU A 33 9.60 -3.86 6.76
CA LEU A 33 9.52 -3.30 5.41
C LEU A 33 8.13 -3.66 4.91
N ALA A 34 7.21 -2.69 4.94
CA ALA A 34 5.81 -2.96 4.71
C ALA A 34 5.68 -3.50 3.29
N VAL A 35 5.42 -4.80 3.19
CA VAL A 35 5.28 -5.48 1.91
C VAL A 35 4.09 -4.83 1.20
N MET A 36 4.36 -4.12 0.10
CA MET A 36 3.30 -3.45 -0.65
C MET A 36 2.52 -4.47 -1.46
N VAL A 37 1.48 -5.04 -0.85
CA VAL A 37 0.57 -5.96 -1.54
C VAL A 37 -0.47 -5.16 -2.32
N ARG A 38 -0.51 -5.38 -3.63
CA ARG A 38 -1.57 -4.86 -4.51
C ARG A 38 -2.00 -5.95 -5.46
N CYS A 39 -2.94 -6.76 -5.00
CA CYS A 39 -3.45 -7.89 -5.77
C CYS A 39 -4.79 -7.54 -6.45
N PRO A 40 -5.10 -8.09 -7.65
CA PRO A 40 -6.39 -7.86 -8.31
C PRO A 40 -7.61 -8.32 -7.49
N CYS A 41 -7.42 -9.25 -6.55
CA CYS A 41 -8.46 -9.69 -5.61
C CYS A 41 -8.82 -8.61 -4.55
N ARG A 42 -8.13 -7.47 -4.55
CA ARG A 42 -8.30 -6.32 -3.63
C ARG A 42 -7.92 -6.58 -2.17
N ASN A 43 -7.47 -7.79 -1.84
CA ASN A 43 -6.89 -8.06 -0.53
C ASN A 43 -5.44 -7.54 -0.46
N SER A 44 -5.16 -6.68 0.52
CA SER A 44 -3.83 -6.10 0.78
C SER A 44 -3.02 -6.89 1.82
N MET A 45 -3.53 -8.01 2.31
CA MET A 45 -2.80 -8.89 3.23
C MET A 45 -1.84 -9.80 2.46
N ALA A 46 -0.61 -9.93 2.95
CA ALA A 46 0.36 -10.90 2.47
C ALA A 46 0.03 -12.30 3.02
N THR A 47 -0.83 -13.04 2.33
CA THR A 47 -1.33 -14.36 2.75
C THR A 47 -1.05 -15.40 1.69
N GLY A 48 -0.62 -16.60 2.10
CA GLY A 48 -0.30 -17.68 1.16
C GLY A 48 0.94 -17.38 0.32
N SER A 49 0.98 -17.95 -0.89
CA SER A 49 2.10 -17.78 -1.83
C SER A 49 2.06 -16.40 -2.49
N MET A 50 3.19 -15.70 -2.48
CA MET A 50 3.33 -14.34 -3.00
C MET A 50 4.36 -14.29 -4.13
N ILE A 51 4.13 -13.44 -5.14
CA ILE A 51 5.06 -13.17 -6.23
C ILE A 51 5.31 -11.66 -6.34
N LYS A 52 6.58 -11.27 -6.54
CA LYS A 52 7.01 -9.87 -6.63
C LYS A 52 7.06 -9.44 -8.10
N CYS A 53 6.60 -8.22 -8.40
CA CYS A 53 6.80 -7.58 -9.70
C CYS A 53 8.29 -7.31 -9.98
N ASP A 54 8.77 -7.72 -11.15
CA ASP A 54 10.17 -7.57 -11.57
C ASP A 54 10.54 -6.15 -11.99
N ASN A 55 9.56 -5.24 -12.12
CA ASN A 55 9.88 -3.83 -12.32
C ASN A 55 10.55 -3.28 -11.03
N PRO A 56 11.83 -2.89 -11.06
CA PRO A 56 12.58 -2.48 -9.85
C PRO A 56 11.96 -1.28 -9.13
N GLN A 57 11.22 -0.44 -9.87
CA GLN A 57 10.55 0.74 -9.32
C GLN A 57 9.15 0.43 -8.74
N CYS A 58 8.58 -0.74 -9.05
CA CYS A 58 7.21 -1.07 -8.66
C CYS A 58 7.13 -1.68 -7.26
N ASN A 59 7.98 -2.67 -6.94
CA ASN A 59 8.05 -3.37 -5.65
C ASN A 59 6.71 -3.96 -5.12
N VAL A 60 5.68 -4.06 -5.96
CA VAL A 60 4.39 -4.66 -5.62
C VAL A 60 4.52 -6.17 -5.48
N TRP A 61 3.79 -6.72 -4.52
CA TRP A 61 3.54 -8.15 -4.37
C TRP A 61 2.08 -8.51 -4.68
N GLN A 62 1.86 -9.66 -5.30
CA GLN A 62 0.54 -10.20 -5.63
C GLN A 62 0.44 -11.67 -5.17
N HIS A 63 -0.77 -12.15 -4.88
CA HIS A 63 -0.97 -13.55 -4.55
C HIS A 63 -0.77 -14.40 -5.80
N VAL A 64 0.02 -15.47 -5.71
CA VAL A 64 0.29 -16.41 -6.82
C VAL A 64 -1.01 -16.95 -7.39
N ASP A 65 -1.90 -17.43 -6.52
CA ASP A 65 -3.19 -18.04 -6.90
C ASP A 65 -4.14 -17.06 -7.60
N CYS A 66 -3.90 -15.75 -7.50
CA CYS A 66 -4.71 -14.73 -8.17
C CYS A 66 -4.18 -14.34 -9.56
N VAL A 67 -2.90 -14.62 -9.85
CA VAL A 67 -2.21 -14.06 -11.03
C VAL A 67 -1.53 -15.11 -11.90
N ILE A 68 -1.27 -16.30 -11.37
CA ILE A 68 -0.74 -17.43 -12.11
C ILE A 68 -1.90 -18.37 -12.39
N ILE A 69 -2.27 -18.51 -13.65
CA ILE A 69 -3.39 -19.34 -14.10
C ILE A 69 -2.85 -20.74 -14.41
N PRO A 70 -3.30 -21.80 -13.71
CA PRO A 70 -2.94 -23.17 -14.05
C PRO A 70 -3.35 -23.51 -15.48
N LYS A 71 -2.57 -24.36 -16.15
CA LYS A 71 -2.85 -24.80 -17.53
C LYS A 71 -4.12 -25.65 -17.60
N GLU A 72 -4.37 -26.47 -16.58
CA GLU A 72 -5.54 -27.33 -16.48
C GLU A 72 -6.31 -27.04 -15.18
N PRO A 73 -7.65 -26.90 -15.24
CA PRO A 73 -8.44 -26.67 -14.04
C PRO A 73 -8.46 -27.94 -13.18
N GLY A 74 -8.12 -27.80 -11.89
CA GLY A 74 -8.14 -28.92 -10.93
C GLY A 74 -6.82 -29.67 -10.77
N ASP A 75 -5.74 -29.20 -11.40
CA ASP A 75 -4.41 -29.68 -11.05
C ASP A 75 -4.13 -29.38 -9.57
N SER A 76 -3.77 -30.43 -8.82
CA SER A 76 -3.44 -30.34 -7.40
C SER A 76 -2.02 -29.85 -7.19
N VAL A 77 -1.22 -29.82 -8.27
CA VAL A 77 0.16 -29.36 -8.26
C VAL A 77 0.17 -27.83 -8.23
N PRO A 78 0.98 -27.21 -7.35
CA PRO A 78 1.18 -25.77 -7.36
C PRO A 78 1.62 -25.29 -8.74
N PRO A 79 1.04 -24.20 -9.27
CA PRO A 79 1.40 -23.73 -10.59
C PRO A 79 2.88 -23.33 -10.64
N GLU A 80 3.57 -23.73 -11.72
CA GLU A 80 4.96 -23.31 -11.93
C GLU A 80 5.03 -21.78 -12.06
N LEU A 81 5.96 -21.18 -11.31
CA LEU A 81 6.15 -19.73 -11.34
C LEU A 81 6.88 -19.32 -12.62
N PRO A 82 6.44 -18.23 -13.29
CA PRO A 82 7.13 -17.73 -14.47
C PRO A 82 8.52 -17.19 -14.11
N SER A 83 9.47 -17.28 -15.04
CA SER A 83 10.82 -16.73 -14.88
C SER A 83 10.85 -15.20 -14.82
N SER A 84 9.81 -14.54 -15.36
CA SER A 84 9.60 -13.11 -15.23
C SER A 84 8.14 -12.79 -14.94
N PHE A 85 7.89 -11.91 -13.99
CA PHE A 85 6.55 -11.50 -13.57
C PHE A 85 6.42 -9.98 -13.48
N TYR A 86 5.34 -9.45 -14.04
CA TYR A 86 4.99 -8.04 -13.94
C TYR A 86 3.55 -7.93 -13.48
N CYS A 87 3.28 -7.03 -12.53
CA CYS A 87 1.91 -6.76 -12.09
C CYS A 87 1.05 -6.24 -13.25
N ASP A 88 -0.27 -6.31 -13.10
CA ASP A 88 -1.26 -5.77 -14.04
C ASP A 88 -0.89 -4.38 -14.58
N MET A 89 -0.55 -3.43 -13.69
CA MET A 89 -0.17 -2.08 -14.08
C MET A 89 1.12 -2.06 -14.91
N CYS A 90 2.16 -2.80 -14.50
CA CYS A 90 3.42 -2.85 -15.25
C CYS A 90 3.28 -3.61 -16.57
N ARG A 91 2.37 -4.59 -16.67
CA ARG A 91 2.05 -5.26 -17.93
C ARG A 91 1.40 -4.29 -18.90
N ILE A 92 0.42 -3.51 -18.44
CA ILE A 92 -0.24 -2.47 -19.25
C ILE A 92 0.78 -1.43 -19.71
N SER A 93 1.63 -0.91 -18.81
CA SER A 93 2.66 0.08 -19.16
C SER A 93 3.71 -0.43 -20.15
N ARG A 94 3.85 -1.76 -20.31
CA ARG A 94 4.81 -2.38 -21.24
C ARG A 94 4.14 -2.94 -22.50
N ALA A 95 2.80 -3.02 -22.52
CA ALA A 95 2.07 -3.80 -23.53
C ALA A 95 2.19 -3.24 -24.95
N ASP A 96 2.54 -1.96 -25.13
CA ASP A 96 2.85 -1.41 -26.44
C ASP A 96 3.68 -0.11 -26.29
N PRO A 97 4.89 -0.01 -26.86
CA PRO A 97 5.69 1.23 -26.84
C PRO A 97 5.06 2.40 -27.62
N PHE A 98 4.05 2.12 -28.45
CA PHE A 98 3.22 3.08 -29.18
C PHE A 98 1.87 3.34 -28.49
N TRP A 99 1.45 2.55 -27.48
CA TRP A 99 0.39 2.97 -26.58
C TRP A 99 0.92 4.03 -25.62
N VAL A 100 0.75 5.29 -26.01
CA VAL A 100 0.72 6.36 -25.03
C VAL A 100 -0.54 6.14 -24.19
N THR A 101 -0.38 5.79 -22.91
CA THR A 101 -1.50 5.79 -21.95
C THR A 101 -2.00 7.22 -21.83
N ILE A 102 -2.99 7.60 -22.65
CA ILE A 102 -3.72 8.84 -22.46
C ILE A 102 -4.52 8.63 -21.17
N ASN A 103 -4.00 9.13 -20.06
CA ASN A 103 -4.80 9.32 -18.85
C ASN A 103 -6.04 10.12 -19.26
N HIS A 104 -7.22 9.48 -19.18
CA HIS A 104 -8.55 10.01 -19.55
C HIS A 104 -8.84 10.04 -21.07
N PRO A 105 -9.07 8.88 -21.73
CA PRO A 105 -9.57 8.84 -23.11
C PRO A 105 -10.94 9.52 -23.27
N LEU A 106 -11.70 9.62 -22.19
CA LEU A 106 -12.99 10.27 -22.14
C LEU A 106 -12.91 11.42 -21.12
N LEU A 107 -12.91 12.65 -21.63
CA LEU A 107 -13.45 13.77 -20.85
C LEU A 107 -14.88 13.41 -20.46
N PRO A 108 -15.41 13.87 -19.31
CA PRO A 108 -16.82 13.72 -18.98
C PRO A 108 -17.66 14.34 -20.10
N ALA A 109 -18.08 13.54 -21.07
CA ALA A 109 -19.10 13.95 -22.01
C ALA A 109 -20.36 14.12 -21.15
N ALA A 110 -20.89 15.33 -21.11
CA ALA A 110 -22.18 15.57 -20.50
C ALA A 110 -23.19 14.66 -21.23
N ILE A 111 -23.56 13.56 -20.57
CA ILE A 111 -24.56 12.64 -21.07
C ILE A 111 -25.89 13.35 -20.82
N THR A 112 -26.30 14.20 -21.75
CA THR A 112 -27.62 14.82 -21.67
C THR A 112 -28.64 13.71 -21.90
N PRO A 113 -29.54 13.43 -20.94
CA PRO A 113 -30.56 12.43 -21.14
C PRO A 113 -31.43 12.83 -22.34
N SER A 114 -31.59 11.92 -23.31
CA SER A 114 -32.57 12.11 -24.38
C SER A 114 -33.96 12.04 -23.75
N ILE A 115 -34.66 13.18 -23.73
CA ILE A 115 -36.10 13.20 -23.53
C ILE A 115 -36.71 12.70 -24.85
N ALA A 116 -36.88 11.39 -24.97
CA ALA A 116 -37.79 10.85 -25.96
C ALA A 116 -39.20 11.26 -25.53
N ALA A 117 -39.88 12.05 -26.37
CA ALA A 117 -41.29 12.33 -26.17
C ALA A 117 -42.04 10.99 -26.23
N LEU A 118 -42.85 10.73 -25.19
CA LEU A 118 -43.82 9.64 -25.20
C LEU A 118 -44.96 10.09 -26.11
N ASP A 119 -44.88 9.74 -27.39
CA ASP A 119 -45.96 9.92 -28.34
C ASP A 119 -46.94 8.74 -28.20
N GLY A 120 -48.10 8.98 -27.56
CA GLY A 120 -49.30 8.15 -27.65
C GLY A 120 -49.73 7.43 -26.38
#